data_AF-A0AAN8IP02-F1
#
_entry.id   AF-A0AAN8IP02-F1
#
_cell.length_a   1.000
_cell.length_b   1.000
_cell.length_c   1.000
_cell.angle_alpha   90.00
_cell.angle_beta   90.00
_cell.angle_gamma   90.00
#
_symmetry.space_group_name_H-M   'P 1'
#
loop_
_entity.id
_entity.type
_entity.pdbx_description
1 polymer ?
#
loop_
_entity_poly.entity_id
_entity_poly.type
_entity_poly.pdbx_seq_one_letter_code
_entity_poly.pdbx_strand_id
1 'polypeptide(L)'
;MKVAAMENWGLITVRQKILLNNSTISTLTETRITHIVLAHEIAHQWFGNLVTMKWWDDLWLNEGFASMIGLKANDIVENSQLSRDELSVDIARAMRNDQMPNSVPVSRRDEGFDPETAFSSNTYKKAMLIILMVERIVGEETFRDGLRLFLNKFMYKNVDHTDLLAVLGRVHGASSNGGCLANQNFTLTEVIETWIYQQGFPVLHVTKRNDGKVQVTQEIYRVSAYKYFQTAFFYFVCSFRR
;
A
#
# COMPACT_ATOMS: atom_id res chain seq x y z
N MET A 1 -1.93 24.94 -10.00
CA MET A 1 -2.32 23.55 -9.68
C MET A 1 -2.18 23.32 -8.18
N LYS A 2 -3.22 22.88 -7.47
CA LYS A 2 -3.15 22.58 -6.01
C LYS A 2 -2.39 21.28 -5.71
N VAL A 3 -2.34 20.35 -6.66
CA VAL A 3 -1.62 19.06 -6.59
C VAL A 3 -0.30 19.07 -7.38
N ALA A 4 0.57 18.09 -7.14
CA ALA A 4 1.91 17.97 -7.75
C ALA A 4 1.86 17.49 -9.21
N ALA A 5 0.99 16.54 -9.49
CA ALA A 5 0.66 16.03 -10.81
C ALA A 5 -0.80 15.55 -10.83
N MET A 6 -1.30 15.16 -12.00
CA MET A 6 -2.65 14.61 -12.20
C MET A 6 -2.65 13.74 -13.47
N GLU A 7 -3.31 12.60 -13.35
CA GLU A 7 -3.21 11.43 -14.21
C GLU A 7 -4.15 11.40 -15.42
N ASN A 8 -4.72 12.55 -15.83
CA ASN A 8 -5.76 12.60 -16.87
C ASN A 8 -5.38 11.72 -18.07
N TRP A 9 -6.29 10.84 -18.49
CA TRP A 9 -5.96 9.77 -19.43
C TRP A 9 -5.49 10.33 -20.78
N GLY A 10 -4.24 10.06 -21.13
CA GLY A 10 -3.60 10.57 -22.35
C GLY A 10 -3.07 12.00 -22.25
N LEU A 11 -3.26 12.69 -21.12
CA LEU A 11 -2.73 14.03 -20.85
C LEU A 11 -2.32 14.17 -19.38
N ILE A 12 -1.23 13.50 -19.00
CA ILE A 12 -0.64 13.63 -17.66
C ILE A 12 -0.11 15.07 -17.50
N THR A 13 -0.55 15.73 -16.44
CA THR A 13 -0.08 17.09 -16.11
C THR A 13 0.81 17.04 -14.88
N VAL A 14 1.99 17.67 -14.96
CA VAL A 14 2.99 17.65 -13.88
C VAL A 14 3.46 19.07 -13.61
N ARG A 15 3.67 19.45 -12.35
CA ARG A 15 4.30 20.73 -12.03
C ARG A 15 5.69 20.82 -12.65
N GLN A 16 5.98 21.95 -13.28
CA GLN A 16 7.26 22.22 -13.92
C GLN A 16 8.48 21.93 -13.03
N LYS A 17 8.41 22.25 -11.73
CA LYS A 17 9.50 21.99 -10.76
C LYS A 17 9.84 20.51 -10.54
N ILE A 18 8.91 19.61 -10.89
CA ILE A 18 9.08 18.16 -10.81
C ILE A 18 9.48 17.63 -12.18
N LEU A 19 8.85 18.12 -13.25
CA LEU A 19 9.08 17.60 -14.59
C LEU A 19 10.44 18.02 -15.18
N LEU A 20 10.85 19.28 -14.96
CA LEU A 20 12.10 19.80 -15.51
C LEU A 20 13.27 19.33 -14.68
N ASN A 21 13.83 18.20 -15.10
CA ASN A 21 15.06 17.64 -14.58
C ASN A 21 16.21 17.98 -15.55
N ASN A 22 17.26 18.64 -15.06
CA ASN A 22 18.44 18.98 -15.83
C ASN A 22 19.66 18.27 -15.23
N SER A 23 20.30 17.39 -16.00
CA SER A 23 21.44 16.58 -15.56
C SER A 23 22.65 17.38 -15.07
N THR A 24 22.74 18.68 -15.38
CA THR A 24 23.84 19.56 -14.95
C THR A 24 23.53 20.35 -13.68
N ILE A 25 22.27 20.44 -13.26
CA ILE A 25 21.83 21.32 -12.15
C ILE A 25 21.02 20.55 -11.10
N SER A 26 20.22 19.57 -11.52
CA SER A 26 19.36 18.80 -10.65
C SER A 26 20.15 17.84 -9.77
N THR A 27 19.80 17.83 -8.49
CA THR A 27 20.32 16.88 -7.53
C THR A 27 19.79 15.48 -7.81
N LEU A 28 20.51 14.46 -7.31
CA LEU A 28 20.06 13.07 -7.38
C LEU A 28 18.66 12.89 -6.75
N THR A 29 18.38 13.62 -5.66
CA THR A 29 17.07 13.60 -4.99
C THR A 29 15.96 14.14 -5.90
N GLU A 30 16.19 15.26 -6.60
CA GLU A 30 15.22 15.83 -7.54
C GLU A 30 14.98 14.88 -8.72
N THR A 31 16.03 14.24 -9.23
CA THR A 31 15.91 13.21 -10.27
C THR A 31 15.05 12.04 -9.83
N ARG A 32 15.27 11.51 -8.62
CA ARG A 32 14.46 10.42 -8.07
C ARG A 32 13.00 10.83 -7.88
N ILE A 33 12.75 12.04 -7.36
CA ILE A 33 11.37 12.54 -7.21
C ILE A 33 10.69 12.62 -8.57
N THR A 34 11.40 13.07 -9.60
CA THR A 34 10.89 13.11 -10.98
C THR A 34 10.47 11.71 -11.45
N HIS A 35 11.35 10.71 -11.30
CA HIS A 35 11.06 9.32 -11.70
C HIS A 35 9.88 8.73 -10.94
N ILE A 36 9.84 8.91 -9.61
CA ILE A 36 8.74 8.41 -8.76
C ILE A 36 7.41 9.01 -9.21
N VAL A 37 7.35 10.34 -9.37
CA VAL A 37 6.10 11.03 -9.74
C VAL A 37 5.66 10.61 -11.14
N LEU A 38 6.55 10.60 -12.14
CA LEU A 38 6.17 10.19 -13.49
C LEU A 38 5.68 8.73 -13.53
N ALA A 39 6.34 7.83 -12.81
CA ALA A 39 5.91 6.44 -12.73
C ALA A 39 4.57 6.29 -12.00
N HIS A 40 4.30 7.10 -10.96
CA HIS A 40 3.02 7.17 -10.27
C HIS A 40 1.89 7.56 -11.24
N GLU A 41 2.06 8.66 -11.98
CA GLU A 41 1.04 9.12 -12.95
C GLU A 41 0.84 8.16 -14.13
N ILE A 42 1.91 7.49 -14.57
CA ILE A 42 1.83 6.46 -15.61
C ILE A 42 1.13 5.21 -15.07
N ALA A 43 1.35 4.82 -13.81
CA ALA A 43 0.66 3.71 -13.19
C ALA A 43 -0.85 3.93 -13.12
N HIS A 44 -1.28 5.17 -12.91
CA HIS A 44 -2.70 5.52 -12.93
C HIS A 44 -3.41 5.26 -14.26
N GLN A 45 -2.66 5.16 -15.38
CA GLN A 45 -3.24 4.76 -16.66
C GLN A 45 -3.87 3.36 -16.59
N TRP A 46 -3.40 2.49 -15.68
CA TRP A 46 -4.02 1.20 -15.35
C TRP A 46 -4.85 1.26 -14.06
N PHE A 47 -4.28 1.81 -12.98
CA PHE A 47 -4.89 1.86 -11.65
C PHE A 47 -5.50 3.24 -11.37
N GLY A 48 -6.72 3.44 -11.86
CA GLY A 48 -7.48 4.67 -11.73
C GLY A 48 -8.23 5.01 -13.01
N ASN A 49 -7.54 4.98 -14.15
CA ASN A 49 -8.14 5.26 -15.45
C ASN A 49 -8.79 4.02 -16.09
N LEU A 50 -7.99 2.97 -16.34
CA LEU A 50 -8.51 1.73 -16.95
C LEU A 50 -9.44 0.96 -16.02
N VAL A 51 -9.09 0.89 -14.74
CA VAL A 51 -9.91 0.32 -13.67
C VAL A 51 -9.98 1.34 -12.55
N THR A 52 -11.19 1.81 -12.25
CA THR A 52 -11.43 2.89 -11.28
C THR A 52 -12.08 2.33 -10.03
N MET A 53 -11.81 2.87 -8.84
CA MET A 53 -12.59 2.52 -7.66
C MET A 53 -14.09 2.81 -7.87
N LYS A 54 -14.98 2.02 -7.25
CA LYS A 54 -16.45 2.24 -7.25
C LYS A 54 -16.81 3.52 -6.53
N TRP A 55 -16.13 3.79 -5.43
CA TRP A 55 -16.34 4.98 -4.64
C TRP A 55 -15.05 5.36 -3.89
N TRP A 56 -15.02 6.59 -3.38
CA TRP A 56 -13.83 7.24 -2.84
C TRP A 56 -13.30 6.61 -1.54
N ASP A 57 -14.09 5.78 -0.87
CA ASP A 57 -13.66 4.95 0.27
C ASP A 57 -12.61 3.90 -0.11
N ASP A 58 -12.55 3.52 -1.40
CA ASP A 58 -11.53 2.64 -1.98
C ASP A 58 -10.52 3.39 -2.86
N LEU A 59 -10.33 4.70 -2.67
CA LEU A 59 -9.32 5.50 -3.39
C LEU A 59 -7.90 4.90 -3.31
N TRP A 60 -7.61 4.14 -2.26
CA TRP A 60 -6.33 3.45 -2.08
C TRP A 60 -6.03 2.42 -3.18
N LEU A 61 -7.04 1.90 -3.88
CA LEU A 61 -6.86 1.02 -5.05
C LEU A 61 -6.20 1.76 -6.22
N ASN A 62 -6.39 3.07 -6.32
CA ASN A 62 -5.72 3.89 -7.32
C ASN A 62 -4.36 4.33 -6.74
N GLU A 63 -4.40 5.04 -5.61
CA GLU A 63 -3.25 5.79 -5.09
C GLU A 63 -2.19 4.91 -4.44
N GLY A 64 -2.59 3.82 -3.79
CA GLY A 64 -1.67 2.86 -3.19
C GLY A 64 -0.88 2.09 -4.26
N PHE A 65 -1.54 1.68 -5.35
CA PHE A 65 -0.88 0.99 -6.47
C PHE A 65 0.05 1.91 -7.24
N ALA A 66 -0.40 3.13 -7.55
CA ALA A 66 0.44 4.14 -8.18
C ALA A 66 1.68 4.47 -7.32
N SER A 67 1.51 4.61 -6.00
CA SER A 67 2.62 4.84 -5.06
C SER A 67 3.62 3.68 -5.05
N MET A 68 3.13 2.43 -5.06
CA MET A 68 3.98 1.24 -5.11
C MET A 68 4.80 1.18 -6.41
N ILE A 69 4.17 1.44 -7.55
CA ILE A 69 4.85 1.43 -8.84
C ILE A 69 5.87 2.58 -8.91
N GLY A 70 5.50 3.76 -8.40
CA GLY A 70 6.41 4.90 -8.26
C GLY A 70 7.66 4.55 -7.46
N LEU A 71 7.51 3.86 -6.32
CA LEU A 71 8.63 3.39 -5.50
C LEU A 71 9.53 2.40 -6.27
N LYS A 72 8.93 1.43 -6.97
CA LYS A 72 9.65 0.39 -7.72
C LYS A 72 10.35 0.92 -8.97
N ALA A 73 9.86 2.01 -9.57
CA ALA A 73 10.40 2.55 -10.82
C ALA A 73 11.86 3.00 -10.70
N ASN A 74 12.28 3.52 -9.55
CA ASN A 74 13.68 3.94 -9.33
C ASN A 74 14.68 2.80 -9.49
N ASP A 75 14.34 1.58 -9.05
CA ASP A 75 15.22 0.43 -9.20
C ASP A 75 15.44 0.07 -10.67
N ILE A 76 14.38 0.20 -11.48
CA ILE A 76 14.40 -0.12 -12.91
C ILE A 76 15.20 0.92 -13.69
N VAL A 77 14.92 2.21 -13.47
CA VAL A 77 15.52 3.31 -14.25
C VAL A 77 17.00 3.47 -13.93
N GLU A 78 17.39 3.35 -12.65
CA GLU A 78 18.77 3.54 -12.20
C GLU A 78 19.57 2.23 -12.11
N ASN A 79 18.97 1.09 -12.50
CA ASN A 79 19.51 -0.26 -12.29
C ASN A 79 20.11 -0.43 -10.88
N SER A 80 19.31 -0.10 -9.88
CA SER A 80 19.76 0.11 -8.51
C SER A 80 18.89 -0.64 -7.48
N GLN A 81 19.21 -0.51 -6.19
CA GLN A 81 18.36 -0.99 -5.08
C GLN A 81 17.83 0.17 -4.23
N LEU A 82 17.69 1.35 -4.84
CA LEU A 82 17.31 2.59 -4.15
C LEU A 82 15.91 2.54 -3.57
N SER A 83 15.02 1.70 -4.10
CA SER A 83 13.70 1.47 -3.54
C SER A 83 13.76 0.96 -2.10
N ARG A 84 14.83 0.26 -1.69
CA ARG A 84 14.97 -0.25 -0.31
C ARG A 84 15.24 0.87 0.70
N ASP A 85 16.09 1.80 0.31
CA ASP A 85 16.41 2.98 1.14
C ASP A 85 15.17 3.88 1.24
N GLU A 86 14.51 4.16 0.12
CA GLU A 86 13.27 4.93 0.08
C GLU A 86 12.13 4.24 0.84
N LEU A 87 12.01 2.91 0.73
CA LEU A 87 11.02 2.12 1.47
C LEU A 87 11.19 2.28 2.98
N SER A 88 12.42 2.26 3.48
CA SER A 88 12.70 2.44 4.91
C SER A 88 12.24 3.82 5.39
N VAL A 89 12.47 4.86 4.58
CA VAL A 89 12.00 6.22 4.86
C VAL A 89 10.47 6.30 4.80
N ASP A 90 9.85 5.69 3.80
CA ASP A 90 8.39 5.69 3.63
C ASP A 90 7.67 4.90 4.73
N ILE A 91 8.25 3.80 5.22
CA ILE A 91 7.76 3.09 6.42
C ILE A 91 7.76 4.03 7.63
N ALA A 92 8.89 4.71 7.88
CA ALA A 92 9.00 5.63 9.01
C ALA A 92 8.02 6.81 8.91
N ARG A 93 7.78 7.33 7.70
CA ARG A 93 6.78 8.39 7.44
C ARG A 93 5.36 7.89 7.65
N ALA A 94 5.02 6.72 7.11
CA ALA A 94 3.69 6.12 7.29
C ALA A 94 3.39 5.89 8.78
N MET A 95 4.32 5.28 9.52
CA MET A 95 4.18 5.08 10.97
C MET A 95 4.06 6.42 11.73
N ARG A 96 4.85 7.44 11.36
CA ARG A 96 4.79 8.76 12.01
C ARG A 96 3.45 9.46 11.83
N ASN A 97 2.83 9.31 10.66
CA ASN A 97 1.50 9.89 10.40
C ASN A 97 0.41 9.05 11.07
N ASP A 98 0.53 7.72 10.99
CA ASP A 98 -0.54 6.82 11.42
C ASP A 98 -0.62 6.64 12.95
N GLN A 99 0.44 6.97 13.69
CA GLN A 99 0.43 7.03 15.17
C GLN A 99 -0.37 8.23 15.73
N MET A 100 -0.72 9.21 14.90
CA MET A 100 -1.37 10.44 15.37
C MET A 100 -2.85 10.19 15.72
N PRO A 101 -3.41 10.87 16.73
CA PRO A 101 -4.81 10.66 17.14
C PRO A 101 -5.82 10.98 16.05
N ASN A 102 -5.51 11.93 15.17
CA ASN A 102 -6.32 12.32 14.03
C ASN A 102 -5.97 11.54 12.74
N SER A 103 -5.18 10.47 12.84
CA SER A 103 -4.99 9.55 11.73
C SER A 103 -6.34 8.94 11.33
N VAL A 104 -6.49 8.63 10.06
CA VAL A 104 -7.70 8.06 9.49
C VAL A 104 -7.40 6.69 8.89
N PRO A 105 -8.32 5.72 8.96
CA PRO A 105 -8.16 4.45 8.25
C PRO A 105 -7.94 4.66 6.75
N VAL A 106 -7.35 3.65 6.08
CA VAL A 106 -7.11 3.67 4.63
C VAL A 106 -8.42 3.63 3.86
N SER A 107 -9.39 2.86 4.34
CA SER A 107 -10.75 2.77 3.81
C SER A 107 -11.74 2.93 4.96
N ARG A 108 -12.92 3.48 4.67
CA ARG A 108 -13.98 3.71 5.67
C ARG A 108 -15.34 3.29 5.13
N ARG A 109 -16.23 2.86 6.01
CA ARG A 109 -17.58 2.37 5.66
C ARG A 109 -18.70 3.31 6.11
N ASP A 110 -18.39 4.55 6.48
CA ASP A 110 -19.35 5.46 7.08
C ASP A 110 -20.31 6.08 6.05
N GLU A 111 -21.61 6.05 6.39
CA GLU A 111 -22.65 6.78 5.67
C GLU A 111 -22.39 8.29 5.84
N GLY A 112 -22.04 8.98 4.74
CA GLY A 112 -21.66 10.40 4.78
C GLY A 112 -20.17 10.67 4.50
N PHE A 113 -19.43 9.66 4.01
CA PHE A 113 -18.04 9.80 3.58
C PHE A 113 -17.84 11.00 2.64
N ASP A 114 -17.05 11.97 3.08
CA ASP A 114 -16.60 13.10 2.26
C ASP A 114 -15.37 12.67 1.43
N PRO A 115 -15.46 12.66 0.08
CA PRO A 115 -14.35 12.33 -0.81
C PRO A 115 -13.06 13.11 -0.54
N GLU A 116 -13.16 14.37 -0.10
CA GLU A 116 -11.96 15.18 0.22
C GLU A 116 -11.15 14.56 1.36
N THR A 117 -11.81 13.84 2.28
CA THR A 117 -11.15 13.16 3.40
C THR A 117 -10.49 11.84 3.01
N ALA A 118 -10.77 11.34 1.79
CA ALA A 118 -10.09 10.18 1.22
C ALA A 118 -8.62 10.49 0.90
N PHE A 119 -8.31 11.74 0.58
CA PHE A 119 -6.96 12.19 0.25
C PHE A 119 -6.13 12.38 1.53
N SER A 120 -5.63 11.27 2.07
CA SER A 120 -4.83 11.23 3.30
C SER A 120 -3.47 10.58 3.05
N SER A 121 -2.48 10.85 3.91
CA SER A 121 -1.18 10.14 3.82
C SER A 121 -1.33 8.61 3.87
N ASN A 122 -2.38 8.08 4.50
CA ASN A 122 -2.61 6.65 4.63
C ASN A 122 -3.08 6.03 3.31
N THR A 123 -3.89 6.74 2.54
CA THR A 123 -4.38 6.31 1.21
C THR A 123 -3.25 6.13 0.20
N TYR A 124 -2.13 6.82 0.40
CA TYR A 124 -0.93 6.70 -0.42
C TYR A 124 0.10 5.76 0.24
N LYS A 125 0.68 6.20 1.36
CA LYS A 125 1.86 5.55 1.96
C LYS A 125 1.50 4.28 2.72
N LYS A 126 0.48 4.29 3.59
CA LYS A 126 0.06 3.08 4.31
C LYS A 126 -0.52 2.05 3.33
N ALA A 127 -1.34 2.47 2.37
CA ALA A 127 -1.87 1.62 1.32
C ALA A 127 -0.77 0.95 0.49
N MET A 128 0.24 1.71 0.04
CA MET A 128 1.41 1.16 -0.65
C MET A 128 2.09 0.05 0.18
N LEU A 129 2.30 0.26 1.48
CA LEU A 129 2.91 -0.73 2.36
C LEU A 129 2.03 -1.98 2.53
N ILE A 130 0.71 -1.81 2.61
CA ILE A 130 -0.25 -2.92 2.64
C ILE A 130 -0.19 -3.71 1.33
N ILE A 131 -0.12 -3.05 0.18
CA ILE A 131 -0.01 -3.71 -1.13
C ILE A 131 1.33 -4.46 -1.25
N LEU A 132 2.44 -3.88 -0.79
CA LEU A 132 3.74 -4.58 -0.72
C LEU A 132 3.69 -5.80 0.22
N MET A 133 2.93 -5.71 1.32
CA MET A 133 2.68 -6.85 2.20
C MET A 133 1.85 -7.92 1.49
N VAL A 134 0.80 -7.56 0.73
CA VAL A 134 0.03 -8.49 -0.10
C VAL A 134 0.92 -9.17 -1.13
N GLU A 135 1.76 -8.43 -1.85
CA GLU A 135 2.71 -8.98 -2.82
C GLU A 135 3.64 -10.00 -2.15
N ARG A 136 4.15 -9.70 -0.95
CA ARG A 136 5.00 -10.63 -0.20
C ARG A 136 4.25 -11.87 0.28
N ILE A 137 2.97 -11.72 0.65
CA ILE A 137 2.11 -12.81 1.09
C ILE A 137 1.83 -13.79 -0.06
N VAL A 138 1.47 -13.23 -1.21
CA VAL A 138 1.04 -13.96 -2.40
C VAL A 138 2.22 -14.48 -3.23
N GLY A 139 3.36 -13.80 -3.17
CA GLY A 139 4.54 -14.01 -4.00
C GLY A 139 4.50 -13.13 -5.25
N GLU A 140 5.65 -12.56 -5.64
CA GLU A 140 5.75 -11.56 -6.70
C GLU A 140 5.19 -12.01 -8.05
N GLU A 141 5.50 -13.24 -8.48
CA GLU A 141 5.02 -13.78 -9.75
C GLU A 141 3.49 -13.96 -9.75
N THR A 142 2.98 -14.63 -8.73
CA THR A 142 1.55 -14.84 -8.49
C THR A 142 0.80 -13.51 -8.37
N PHE A 143 1.39 -12.51 -7.70
CA PHE A 143 0.83 -11.18 -7.54
C PHE A 143 0.72 -10.48 -8.90
N ARG A 144 1.78 -10.48 -9.70
CA ARG A 144 1.80 -9.92 -11.05
C ARG A 144 0.76 -10.58 -11.98
N ASP A 145 0.63 -11.90 -11.93
CA ASP A 145 -0.38 -12.63 -12.72
C ASP A 145 -1.80 -12.32 -12.23
N GLY A 146 -1.98 -12.18 -10.93
CA GLY A 146 -3.21 -11.68 -10.32
C GLY A 146 -3.60 -10.29 -10.80
N LEU A 147 -2.66 -9.34 -10.86
CA LEU A 147 -2.90 -8.00 -11.39
C LEU A 147 -3.25 -8.02 -12.87
N ARG A 148 -2.58 -8.85 -13.69
CA ARG A 148 -2.95 -9.02 -15.10
C ARG A 148 -4.37 -9.53 -15.24
N LEU A 149 -4.75 -10.56 -14.48
CA LEU A 149 -6.10 -11.11 -14.50
C LEU A 149 -7.14 -10.07 -14.04
N PHE A 150 -6.83 -9.32 -12.97
CA PHE A 150 -7.67 -8.26 -12.45
C PHE A 150 -7.92 -7.16 -13.49
N LEU A 151 -6.85 -6.58 -14.04
CA LEU A 151 -6.95 -5.51 -15.04
C LEU A 151 -7.71 -5.96 -16.29
N ASN A 152 -7.46 -7.17 -16.81
CA ASN A 152 -8.20 -7.69 -17.97
C ASN A 152 -9.68 -7.95 -17.66
N LYS A 153 -10.01 -8.45 -16.46
CA LYS A 153 -11.39 -8.74 -16.07
C LYS A 153 -12.23 -7.48 -15.88
N PHE A 154 -11.60 -6.43 -15.34
CA PHE A 154 -12.26 -5.21 -14.90
C PHE A 154 -11.94 -3.97 -15.75
N MET A 155 -11.25 -4.12 -16.88
CA MET A 155 -10.99 -3.00 -17.80
C MET A 155 -12.29 -2.27 -18.16
N TYR A 156 -12.23 -0.94 -18.07
CA TYR A 156 -13.34 -0.01 -18.29
C TYR A 156 -14.51 -0.16 -17.29
N LYS A 157 -14.23 -0.64 -16.08
CA LYS A 157 -15.23 -0.81 -15.02
C LYS A 157 -14.76 -0.20 -13.71
N ASN A 158 -15.74 -0.07 -12.81
CA ASN A 158 -15.48 0.27 -11.43
C ASN A 158 -15.38 -0.99 -10.55
N VAL A 159 -14.47 -0.98 -9.59
CA VAL A 159 -14.19 -2.08 -8.66
C VAL A 159 -14.10 -1.61 -7.21
N ASP A 160 -14.35 -2.50 -6.26
CA ASP A 160 -13.98 -2.31 -4.86
C ASP A 160 -12.83 -3.24 -4.46
N HIS A 161 -12.35 -3.12 -3.23
CA HIS A 161 -11.26 -3.96 -2.73
C HIS A 161 -11.62 -5.45 -2.71
N THR A 162 -12.90 -5.82 -2.58
CA THR A 162 -13.31 -7.22 -2.57
C THR A 162 -13.13 -7.87 -3.94
N ASP A 163 -13.35 -7.12 -5.03
CA ASP A 163 -13.07 -7.55 -6.40
C ASP A 163 -11.59 -7.89 -6.61
N LEU A 164 -10.69 -7.03 -6.11
CA LEU A 164 -9.24 -7.24 -6.17
C LEU A 164 -8.82 -8.47 -5.35
N LEU A 165 -9.26 -8.53 -4.09
CA LEU A 165 -8.86 -9.58 -3.15
C LEU A 165 -9.41 -10.95 -3.56
N ALA A 166 -10.57 -11.01 -4.20
CA ALA A 166 -11.11 -12.23 -4.80
C ALA A 166 -10.22 -12.75 -5.94
N VAL A 167 -9.72 -11.86 -6.81
CA VAL A 167 -8.80 -12.25 -7.89
C VAL A 167 -7.48 -12.74 -7.30
N LEU A 168 -6.87 -11.99 -6.38
CA LEU A 168 -5.59 -12.36 -5.77
C LEU A 168 -5.71 -13.65 -4.94
N GLY A 169 -6.79 -13.82 -4.18
CA GLY A 169 -7.07 -15.04 -3.42
C GLY A 169 -7.21 -16.27 -4.32
N ARG A 170 -7.85 -16.13 -5.49
CA ARG A 170 -7.96 -17.22 -6.47
C ARG A 170 -6.59 -17.63 -7.04
N VAL A 171 -5.78 -16.66 -7.47
CA VAL A 171 -4.46 -16.96 -8.06
C VAL A 171 -3.52 -17.51 -6.98
N HIS A 172 -3.60 -17.00 -5.75
CA HIS A 172 -2.87 -17.53 -4.61
C HIS A 172 -3.24 -18.98 -4.27
N GLY A 173 -4.54 -19.30 -4.18
CA GLY A 173 -5.03 -20.65 -3.88
C GLY A 173 -4.74 -21.67 -4.99
N ALA A 174 -4.58 -21.22 -6.24
CA ALA A 174 -4.14 -22.07 -7.35
C ALA A 174 -2.62 -22.30 -7.38
N SER A 175 -1.84 -21.53 -6.62
CA SER A 175 -0.40 -21.73 -6.51
C SER A 175 -0.09 -23.00 -5.71
N SER A 176 0.76 -23.87 -6.25
CA SER A 176 1.04 -25.22 -5.75
C SER A 176 1.57 -25.31 -4.31
N ASN A 177 1.93 -24.19 -3.70
CA ASN A 177 2.47 -24.13 -2.34
C ASN A 177 1.48 -23.53 -1.31
N GLY A 178 0.31 -23.03 -1.73
CA GLY A 178 -0.64 -22.29 -0.88
C GLY A 178 -0.08 -21.03 -0.18
N GLY A 179 1.19 -20.70 -0.43
CA GLY A 179 1.95 -19.60 0.16
C GLY A 179 1.90 -19.52 1.69
N CYS A 180 2.10 -18.32 2.24
CA CYS A 180 2.11 -18.12 3.70
C CYS A 180 0.73 -18.22 4.35
N LEU A 181 -0.35 -18.31 3.56
CA LEU A 181 -1.71 -18.54 4.04
C LEU A 181 -2.14 -20.01 3.95
N ALA A 182 -1.26 -20.90 3.49
CA ALA A 182 -1.53 -22.34 3.46
C ALA A 182 -1.90 -22.84 4.86
N ASN A 183 -3.00 -23.59 4.95
CA ASN A 183 -3.51 -24.18 6.19
C ASN A 183 -3.89 -23.17 7.28
N GLN A 184 -4.06 -21.88 6.94
CA GLN A 184 -4.63 -20.89 7.85
C GLN A 184 -6.16 -20.94 7.83
N ASN A 185 -6.80 -20.59 8.94
CA ASN A 185 -8.25 -20.51 9.07
C ASN A 185 -8.82 -19.12 8.74
N PHE A 186 -8.02 -18.29 8.06
CA PHE A 186 -8.39 -16.94 7.63
C PHE A 186 -7.94 -16.71 6.19
N THR A 187 -8.63 -15.80 5.51
CA THR A 187 -8.47 -15.44 4.10
C THR A 187 -7.59 -14.21 3.92
N LEU A 188 -7.07 -14.01 2.70
CA LEU A 188 -6.38 -12.76 2.35
C LEU A 188 -7.26 -11.53 2.60
N THR A 189 -8.56 -11.64 2.34
CA THR A 189 -9.52 -10.56 2.62
C THR A 189 -9.55 -10.20 4.10
N GLU A 190 -9.74 -11.19 4.97
CA GLU A 190 -9.75 -10.96 6.43
C GLU A 190 -8.43 -10.35 6.92
N VAL A 191 -7.29 -10.73 6.35
CA VAL A 191 -6.02 -10.09 6.65
C VAL A 191 -6.08 -8.61 6.29
N ILE A 192 -6.37 -8.28 5.03
CA ILE A 192 -6.28 -6.90 4.53
C ILE A 192 -7.34 -5.99 5.14
N GLU A 193 -8.55 -6.49 5.40
CA GLU A 193 -9.60 -5.74 6.08
C GLU A 193 -9.16 -5.27 7.48
N THR A 194 -8.34 -6.06 8.21
CA THR A 194 -7.78 -5.59 9.49
C THR A 194 -6.82 -4.41 9.34
N TRP A 195 -6.18 -4.24 8.18
CA TRP A 195 -5.24 -3.16 7.93
C TRP A 195 -5.87 -1.91 7.33
N ILE A 196 -6.89 -2.06 6.48
CA ILE A 196 -7.48 -0.93 5.77
C ILE A 196 -8.55 -0.20 6.60
N TYR A 197 -9.30 -0.91 7.44
CA TYR A 197 -10.39 -0.32 8.23
C TYR A 197 -9.97 0.16 9.62
N GLN A 198 -8.74 -0.14 10.05
CA GLN A 198 -8.24 0.24 11.38
C GLN A 198 -7.22 1.38 11.27
N GLN A 199 -7.36 2.35 12.16
CA GLN A 199 -6.35 3.40 12.38
C GLN A 199 -5.12 2.80 13.07
N GLY A 200 -3.94 3.33 12.74
CA GLY A 200 -2.70 2.91 13.38
C GLY A 200 -2.18 1.56 12.90
N PHE A 201 -1.17 1.06 13.61
CA PHE A 201 -0.45 -0.16 13.28
C PHE A 201 -0.06 -0.90 14.55
N PRO A 202 0.13 -2.24 14.50
CA PRO A 202 0.50 -3.01 15.67
C PRO A 202 1.99 -2.86 16.03
N VAL A 203 2.29 -2.91 17.33
CA VAL A 203 3.59 -3.33 17.86
C VAL A 203 3.51 -4.78 18.25
N LEU A 204 4.53 -5.54 17.86
CA LEU A 204 4.71 -6.92 18.29
C LEU A 204 5.73 -6.98 19.42
N HIS A 205 5.30 -7.51 20.56
CA HIS A 205 6.17 -7.85 21.68
C HIS A 205 6.57 -9.30 21.54
N VAL A 206 7.88 -9.54 21.41
CA VAL A 206 8.45 -10.89 21.23
C VAL A 206 9.27 -11.22 22.46
N THR A 207 8.82 -12.21 23.23
CA THR A 207 9.49 -12.65 24.46
C THR A 207 9.94 -14.10 24.34
N LYS A 208 11.24 -14.33 24.49
CA LYS A 208 11.78 -15.69 24.61
C LYS A 208 11.50 -16.22 26.01
N ARG A 209 10.83 -17.35 26.10
CA ARG A 209 10.52 -18.04 27.35
C ARG A 209 11.64 -18.98 27.75
N ASN A 210 11.71 -19.29 29.05
CA ASN A 210 12.73 -20.18 29.62
C ASN A 210 12.63 -21.63 29.10
N ASP A 211 11.47 -22.05 28.60
CA ASP A 211 11.23 -23.36 27.97
C ASP A 211 11.66 -23.41 26.50
N GLY A 212 12.36 -22.38 26.01
CA GLY A 212 12.82 -22.27 24.62
C GLY A 212 11.72 -21.85 23.64
N LYS A 213 10.48 -21.63 24.09
CA LYS A 213 9.39 -21.12 23.24
C LYS A 213 9.49 -19.61 23.07
N VAL A 214 8.88 -19.10 22.01
CA VAL A 214 8.70 -17.66 21.78
C VAL A 214 7.23 -17.32 21.98
N GLN A 215 6.96 -16.34 22.83
CA GLN A 215 5.64 -15.74 22.98
C GLN A 215 5.61 -14.44 22.16
N VAL A 216 4.56 -14.28 21.36
CA VAL A 216 4.31 -13.06 20.60
C VAL A 216 2.96 -12.50 21.03
N THR A 217 2.94 -11.23 21.41
CA THR A 217 1.70 -10.49 21.69
C THR A 217 1.67 -9.23 20.85
N GLN A 218 0.48 -8.76 20.49
CA GLN A 218 0.30 -7.52 19.73
C GLN A 218 -0.50 -6.50 20.52
N GLU A 219 -0.20 -5.22 20.32
CA GLU A 219 -1.03 -4.09 20.73
C GLU A 219 -0.93 -2.98 19.69
N ILE A 220 -1.93 -2.09 19.61
CA ILE A 220 -1.85 -0.93 18.72
C ILE A 220 -0.77 0.02 19.25
N TYR A 221 0.15 0.46 18.39
CA TYR A 221 1.07 1.52 18.74
C TYR A 221 0.32 2.83 19.00
N ARG A 222 0.56 3.45 20.15
CA ARG A 222 -0.05 4.73 20.51
C ARG A 222 0.98 5.64 21.16
N VAL A 223 0.98 6.91 20.75
CA VAL A 223 1.76 7.95 21.44
C VAL A 223 1.13 8.15 22.83
N SER A 224 1.96 8.14 23.87
CA SER A 224 1.58 7.98 25.29
C SER A 224 0.49 8.92 25.83
N ALA A 225 0.22 10.03 25.16
CA ALA A 225 -0.77 11.03 25.55
C ALA A 225 -2.24 10.68 25.20
N TYR A 226 -2.51 9.63 24.42
CA TYR A 226 -3.85 9.37 23.88
C TYR A 226 -4.32 7.90 24.07
N LYS A 227 -4.57 7.50 25.31
CA LYS A 227 -5.13 6.18 25.66
C LYS A 227 -6.66 6.18 25.64
N TYR A 228 -7.28 6.09 24.47
CA TYR A 228 -8.71 5.72 24.35
C TYR A 228 -8.87 4.21 24.14
N PHE A 229 -9.77 3.55 24.87
CA PHE A 229 -9.96 2.10 24.82
C PHE A 229 -10.64 1.63 23.52
N GLN A 230 -9.88 1.50 22.43
CA GLN A 230 -10.30 0.69 21.28
C GLN A 230 -9.39 -0.53 21.21
N THR A 231 -9.97 -1.70 21.45
CA THR A 231 -9.37 -2.99 21.10
C THR A 231 -9.37 -3.13 19.59
N ALA A 232 -8.20 -3.27 18.99
CA ALA A 232 -8.06 -3.55 17.58
C ALA A 232 -7.02 -4.67 17.41
N PHE A 233 -7.27 -5.54 16.44
CA PHE A 233 -6.50 -6.75 16.18
C PHE A 233 -6.12 -6.77 14.70
N PHE A 234 -4.85 -6.99 14.43
CA PHE A 234 -4.30 -7.09 13.09
C PHE A 234 -3.87 -8.53 12.82
N TYR A 235 -4.21 -9.06 11.66
CA TYR A 235 -3.50 -10.23 11.13
C TYR A 235 -2.15 -9.76 10.57
N PHE A 236 -1.05 -10.41 10.94
CA PHE A 236 0.27 -10.04 10.45
C PHE A 236 1.03 -11.27 9.98
N VAL A 237 1.89 -11.08 8.97
CA VAL A 237 2.76 -12.14 8.46
C VAL A 237 4.19 -11.87 8.92
N CYS A 238 4.67 -12.67 9.88
CA CYS A 238 6.03 -12.58 10.39
C CYS A 238 6.96 -13.58 9.71
N SER A 239 8.17 -13.13 9.41
CA SER A 239 9.29 -14.01 9.08
C SER A 239 10.42 -13.78 10.07
N PHE A 240 10.85 -14.82 10.77
CA PHE A 240 11.99 -14.76 11.70
C PHE A 240 13.21 -15.43 11.05
N ARG A 241 14.39 -14.83 11.20
CA ARG A 241 15.67 -15.47 10.90
C ARG A 241 16.37 -15.77 12.22
N ARG A 242 17.05 -16.92 12.29
CA ARG A 242 17.90 -17.29 13.43
C ARG A 242 19.17 -16.45 13.44
#